data_AF-A0A4Y2WF71-F1
#
_entry.id   AF-A0A4Y2WF71-F1
#
_cell.length_a   1.000
_cell.length_b   1.000
_cell.length_c   1.000
_cell.angle_alpha   90.00
_cell.angle_beta   90.00
_cell.angle_gamma   90.00
#
_symmetry.space_group_name_H-M   'P 1'
#
loop_
_entity.id
_entity.type
_entity.pdbx_description
1 polymer ?
#
loop_
_entity_poly.entity_id
_entity_poly.type
_entity_poly.pdbx_seq_one_letter_code
_entity_poly.pdbx_strand_id
1 'polypeptide(L)'
;MQSISWSLGAIITDTLSLPRRVDDIRCLGVIFYRKLTFLPHILQLRKRFERSLNILKVLSKTSWGADRTSLLRIYQAVILSRIDYGCMVYGSARATVLRRLDTIHHSALRICSGAFRTSPVESLYVICNQLPLHLRRQKISALYFFRVQSVPKHPISQLTLPVSLHRLYAARPSHILPFCERAKMLLHDSDLNNVTIQSSDFFRFPPWDIPHFSYLNSFSGFDKSSTAPVTFQQLFHHHRYQYSSFIPIFTDCSKSDGHVGCGVVSPSDTLSYRLHNCCSVFTAELVAIFCALQEISPSNQRNFIIYTDSMSALETLSHYDIQMHPVALKILFFFTFSL
;
A
#
# COMPACT_ATOMS: atom_id res chain seq x y z
N MET A 1 -36.56 38.38 22.54
CA MET A 1 -36.41 38.38 21.08
C MET A 1 -34.95 38.59 20.74
N GLN A 2 -34.19 37.51 20.48
CA GLN A 2 -32.81 37.61 19.99
C GLN A 2 -32.85 37.67 18.47
N SER A 3 -32.27 38.72 17.88
CA SER A 3 -32.15 38.85 16.43
C SER A 3 -31.08 37.89 15.92
N ILE A 4 -31.47 37.00 15.02
CA ILE A 4 -30.55 36.16 14.27
C ILE A 4 -30.09 36.99 13.08
N SER A 5 -28.83 37.44 13.12
CA SER A 5 -28.17 38.08 11.99
C SER A 5 -27.83 37.01 10.95
N TRP A 6 -28.49 37.06 9.79
CA TRP A 6 -28.11 36.25 8.62
C TRP A 6 -27.00 36.98 7.88
N SER A 7 -25.75 36.52 8.02
CA SER A 7 -24.65 36.97 7.18
C SER A 7 -24.69 36.24 5.84
N LEU A 8 -25.15 36.94 4.80
CA LEU A 8 -25.09 36.46 3.42
C LEU A 8 -23.67 36.73 2.87
N GLY A 9 -22.83 35.71 2.86
CA GLY A 9 -21.49 35.80 2.25
C GLY A 9 -21.58 35.58 0.74
N ALA A 10 -21.42 36.65 -0.05
CA ALA A 10 -21.25 36.55 -1.50
C ALA A 10 -19.75 36.46 -1.84
N ILE A 11 -19.34 35.41 -2.56
CA ILE A 11 -17.99 35.31 -3.13
C ILE A 11 -18.04 35.96 -4.52
N ILE A 12 -17.50 37.17 -4.64
CA ILE A 12 -17.33 37.84 -5.94
C ILE A 12 -16.08 37.27 -6.60
N THR A 13 -16.24 36.50 -7.68
CA THR A 13 -15.12 35.96 -8.47
C THR A 13 -14.67 36.95 -9.55
N ASP A 14 -14.31 38.18 -9.19
CA ASP A 14 -13.88 39.20 -10.18
C ASP A 14 -12.41 39.08 -10.63
N THR A 15 -11.71 38.01 -10.26
CA THR A 15 -10.30 37.82 -10.66
C THR A 15 -9.93 36.38 -11.02
N LEU A 16 -10.90 35.52 -11.36
CA LEU A 16 -10.56 34.22 -11.96
C LEU A 16 -10.31 34.43 -13.46
N SER A 17 -9.18 35.09 -13.77
CA SER A 17 -8.64 35.09 -15.12
C SER A 17 -8.50 33.64 -15.57
N LEU A 18 -9.33 33.22 -16.53
CA LEU A 18 -9.19 31.90 -17.14
C LEU A 18 -7.74 31.76 -17.58
N PRO A 19 -7.03 30.70 -17.17
CA PRO A 19 -5.61 30.58 -17.45
C PRO A 19 -5.38 30.77 -18.94
N ARG A 20 -4.46 31.69 -19.28
CA ARG A 20 -4.04 31.97 -20.65
C ARG A 20 -3.81 30.63 -21.36
N ARG A 21 -4.32 30.46 -22.58
CA ARG A 21 -4.24 29.19 -23.31
C ARG A 21 -2.77 28.83 -23.53
N VAL A 22 -2.21 27.97 -22.68
CA VAL A 22 -0.84 27.42 -22.82
C VAL A 22 -0.94 26.01 -23.39
N ASP A 23 0.00 25.64 -24.27
CA ASP A 23 0.03 24.30 -24.88
C ASP A 23 0.44 23.21 -23.88
N ASP A 24 1.18 23.58 -22.83
CA ASP A 24 1.58 22.71 -21.73
C ASP A 24 1.46 23.39 -20.36
N ILE A 25 1.00 22.62 -19.37
CA ILE A 25 0.82 23.09 -17.99
C ILE A 25 1.47 22.07 -17.05
N ARG A 26 2.25 22.55 -16.08
CA ARG A 26 2.86 21.72 -15.04
C ARG A 26 1.99 21.72 -13.79
N CYS A 27 1.48 20.55 -13.41
CA CYS A 27 0.71 20.37 -12.17
C CYS A 27 1.34 19.25 -11.34
N LEU A 28 1.63 19.53 -10.07
CA LEU A 28 2.23 18.60 -9.10
C LEU A 28 3.49 17.87 -9.62
N GLY A 29 4.24 18.47 -10.54
CA GLY A 29 5.45 17.89 -11.13
C GLY A 29 5.25 17.10 -12.43
N VAL A 30 4.02 16.89 -12.88
CA VAL A 30 3.68 16.27 -14.18
C VAL A 30 3.31 17.35 -15.19
N ILE A 31 3.70 17.16 -16.45
CA ILE A 31 3.43 18.12 -17.53
C ILE A 31 2.29 17.59 -18.38
N PHE A 32 1.19 18.34 -18.39
CA PHE A 32 0.00 18.07 -19.18
C PHE A 32 0.10 18.87 -20.47
N TYR A 33 0.16 18.15 -21.59
CA TYR A 33 0.07 18.76 -22.92
C TYR A 33 -1.39 18.80 -23.35
N ARG A 34 -1.77 19.77 -24.19
CA ARG A 34 -3.15 19.92 -24.72
C ARG A 34 -3.77 18.63 -25.28
N LYS A 35 -2.96 17.77 -25.90
CA LYS A 35 -3.41 16.47 -26.47
C LYS A 35 -3.23 15.27 -25.52
N LEU A 36 -2.78 15.49 -24.29
CA LEU A 36 -2.47 14.45 -23.28
C LEU A 36 -1.58 13.31 -23.81
N THR A 37 -0.68 13.61 -24.73
CA THR A 37 0.28 12.63 -25.27
C THR A 37 1.44 12.35 -24.32
N PHE A 38 1.65 13.24 -23.34
CA PHE A 38 2.76 13.26 -22.37
C PHE A 38 4.17 13.20 -22.98
N LEU A 39 4.32 13.42 -24.28
CA LEU A 39 5.63 13.47 -24.93
C LEU A 39 6.54 14.55 -24.33
N PRO A 40 6.08 15.80 -24.09
CA PRO A 40 6.91 16.81 -23.43
C PRO A 40 7.37 16.39 -22.03
N HIS A 41 6.48 15.77 -21.26
CA HIS A 41 6.81 15.24 -19.93
C HIS A 41 7.93 14.20 -19.98
N ILE A 42 7.81 13.20 -20.86
CA ILE A 42 8.78 12.12 -21.00
C ILE A 42 10.13 12.63 -21.51
N LEU A 43 10.13 13.60 -22.43
CA LEU A 43 11.36 14.23 -22.92
C LEU A 43 12.09 14.99 -21.80
N GLN A 44 11.35 15.73 -20.97
CA GLN A 44 11.93 16.43 -19.83
C GLN A 44 12.49 15.45 -18.79
N LEU A 45 11.77 14.36 -18.48
CA LEU A 45 12.26 13.32 -17.58
C LEU A 45 13.55 12.70 -18.11
N ARG A 46 13.60 12.36 -19.41
CA ARG A 46 14.80 11.80 -20.03
C ARG A 46 16.01 12.73 -19.89
N LYS A 47 15.86 14.02 -20.22
CA LYS A 47 16.95 15.01 -20.09
C LYS A 47 17.46 15.11 -18.65
N ARG A 48 16.55 15.01 -17.67
CA ARG A 48 16.92 14.99 -16.26
C ARG A 48 17.68 13.71 -15.89
N PHE A 49 17.21 12.56 -16.34
CA PHE A 49 17.84 11.28 -16.02
C PHE A 49 19.19 11.07 -16.71
N GLU A 50 19.44 11.68 -17.86
CA GLU A 50 20.77 11.69 -18.48
C GLU A 50 21.82 12.29 -17.53
N ARG A 51 21.46 13.34 -16.77
CA ARG A 51 22.33 13.89 -15.71
C ARG A 51 22.49 12.91 -14.54
N SER A 52 21.40 12.26 -14.11
CA SER A 52 21.45 11.24 -13.05
C SER A 52 22.29 10.01 -13.44
N LEU A 53 22.26 9.61 -14.70
CA LEU A 53 23.13 8.54 -15.21
C LEU A 53 24.61 8.93 -15.13
N ASN A 54 24.95 10.20 -15.38
CA ASN A 54 26.34 10.65 -15.23
C ASN A 54 26.82 10.56 -13.78
N ILE A 55 25.95 10.82 -12.80
CA ILE A 55 26.26 10.58 -11.38
C ILE A 55 26.56 9.09 -11.15
N LEU A 56 25.69 8.20 -11.64
CA LEU A 56 25.92 6.75 -11.52
C LEU A 56 27.24 6.32 -12.17
N LYS A 57 27.59 6.86 -13.34
CA LYS A 57 28.87 6.56 -14.02
C LYS A 57 30.08 6.99 -13.21
N VAL A 58 30.02 8.14 -12.53
CA VAL A 58 31.11 8.62 -11.68
C VAL A 58 31.27 7.70 -10.47
N LEU A 59 30.15 7.28 -9.87
CA LEU A 59 30.14 6.40 -8.71
C LEU A 59 30.47 4.94 -9.05
N SER A 60 30.34 4.50 -10.30
CA SER A 60 30.62 3.13 -10.72
C SER A 60 32.09 2.89 -11.14
N LYS A 61 33.03 3.75 -10.73
CA LYS A 61 34.46 3.59 -11.05
C LYS A 61 35.06 2.38 -10.31
N THR A 62 36.00 1.68 -10.93
CA THR A 62 36.53 0.42 -10.37
C THR A 62 37.51 0.61 -9.20
N SER A 63 38.17 1.77 -9.08
CA SER A 63 39.19 2.00 -8.05
C SER A 63 38.68 2.58 -6.74
N TRP A 64 37.56 3.30 -6.75
CA TRP A 64 36.96 3.96 -5.58
C TRP A 64 35.43 4.04 -5.64
N GLY A 65 34.82 3.30 -6.56
CA GLY A 65 33.39 3.35 -6.77
C GLY A 65 32.60 2.57 -5.74
N ALA A 66 31.30 2.83 -5.74
CA ALA A 66 30.35 2.18 -4.87
C ALA A 66 30.11 0.73 -5.32
N ASP A 67 29.79 -0.11 -4.34
CA ASP A 67 29.37 -1.48 -4.60
C ASP A 67 28.03 -1.49 -5.36
N ARG A 68 27.75 -2.63 -5.99
CA ARG A 68 26.57 -2.84 -6.81
C ARG A 68 25.25 -2.59 -6.08
N THR A 69 25.16 -2.96 -4.81
CA THR A 69 23.91 -2.80 -4.05
C THR A 69 23.64 -1.32 -3.76
N SER A 70 24.69 -0.57 -3.41
CA SER A 70 24.61 0.89 -3.23
C SER A 70 24.25 1.60 -4.53
N LEU A 71 24.87 1.22 -5.66
CA LEU A 71 24.53 1.79 -6.97
C LEU A 71 23.07 1.55 -7.35
N LEU A 72 22.54 0.34 -7.10
CA LEU A 72 21.13 0.03 -7.36
C LEU A 72 20.18 0.83 -6.44
N ARG A 73 20.53 1.03 -5.17
CA ARG A 73 19.77 1.88 -4.24
C ARG A 73 19.72 3.33 -4.71
N ILE A 74 20.86 3.89 -5.14
CA ILE A 74 20.94 5.25 -5.69
C ILE A 74 20.11 5.36 -6.97
N TYR A 75 20.23 4.38 -7.86
CA TYR A 75 19.41 4.29 -9.07
C TYR A 75 17.91 4.30 -8.75
N GLN A 76 17.47 3.47 -7.80
CA GLN A 76 16.09 3.39 -7.35
C GLN A 76 15.61 4.74 -6.79
N ALA A 77 16.41 5.36 -5.94
CA ALA A 77 16.08 6.62 -5.26
C ALA A 77 16.03 7.82 -6.22
N VAL A 78 16.92 7.89 -7.21
CA VAL A 78 17.07 9.08 -8.07
C VAL A 78 16.28 8.97 -9.38
N ILE A 79 16.26 7.80 -10.00
CA ILE A 79 15.65 7.58 -11.31
C ILE A 79 14.28 6.89 -11.17
N LEU A 80 14.21 5.70 -10.53
CA LEU A 80 12.93 4.97 -10.48
C LEU A 80 11.86 5.72 -9.70
N SER A 81 12.18 6.29 -8.54
CA SER A 81 11.21 7.07 -7.74
C SER A 81 10.50 8.16 -8.57
N ARG A 82 11.21 8.79 -9.51
CA ARG A 82 10.71 9.84 -10.40
C ARG A 82 9.89 9.28 -11.55
N ILE A 83 10.27 8.12 -12.08
CA ILE A 83 9.46 7.39 -13.06
C ILE A 83 8.14 6.97 -12.40
N ASP A 84 8.19 6.47 -11.17
CA ASP A 84 7.04 5.91 -10.46
C ASP A 84 6.01 6.99 -10.07
N TYR A 85 6.47 8.16 -9.61
CA TYR A 85 5.65 9.24 -9.05
C TYR A 85 4.46 9.70 -9.93
N GLY A 86 4.58 9.62 -11.27
CA GLY A 86 3.54 10.08 -12.20
C GLY A 86 2.91 9.00 -13.08
N CYS A 87 3.27 7.72 -12.89
CA CYS A 87 2.99 6.71 -13.91
C CYS A 87 1.50 6.39 -14.11
N MET A 88 0.64 6.69 -13.13
CA MET A 88 -0.83 6.58 -13.28
C MET A 88 -1.38 7.54 -14.32
N VAL A 89 -0.78 8.72 -14.38
CA VAL A 89 -1.20 9.82 -15.23
C VAL A 89 -0.58 9.66 -16.61
N TYR A 90 0.76 9.75 -16.69
CA TYR A 90 1.46 9.70 -17.97
C TYR A 90 1.46 8.30 -18.59
N GLY A 91 1.10 7.25 -17.84
CA GLY A 91 1.00 5.89 -18.35
C GLY A 91 -0.04 5.72 -19.46
N SER A 92 -0.90 6.73 -19.67
CA SER A 92 -1.80 6.83 -20.83
C SER A 92 -1.09 7.27 -22.13
N ALA A 93 0.21 7.55 -22.10
CA ALA A 93 1.00 7.82 -23.29
C ALA A 93 1.16 6.56 -24.16
N ARG A 94 1.37 6.77 -25.47
CA ARG A 94 1.65 5.67 -26.41
C ARG A 94 2.91 4.90 -26.01
N ALA A 95 2.92 3.59 -26.25
CA ALA A 95 4.06 2.73 -25.94
C ALA A 95 5.38 3.22 -26.58
N THR A 96 5.33 3.80 -27.78
CA THR A 96 6.50 4.41 -28.44
C THR A 96 7.11 5.57 -27.65
N VAL A 97 6.28 6.35 -26.95
CA VAL A 97 6.72 7.45 -26.09
C VAL A 97 7.31 6.89 -24.80
N LEU A 98 6.61 5.93 -24.17
CA LEU A 98 7.05 5.30 -22.92
C LEU A 98 8.39 4.55 -23.07
N ARG A 99 8.63 3.89 -24.22
CA ARG A 99 9.88 3.18 -24.52
C ARG A 99 11.13 4.06 -24.47
N ARG A 100 10.98 5.39 -24.57
CA ARG A 100 12.11 6.33 -24.39
C ARG A 100 12.67 6.33 -22.97
N LEU A 101 11.90 5.90 -21.97
CA LEU A 101 12.40 5.71 -20.60
C LEU A 101 13.12 4.38 -20.42
N ASP A 102 12.78 3.35 -21.21
CA ASP A 102 13.41 2.03 -21.12
C ASP A 102 14.91 2.11 -21.43
N THR A 103 15.31 2.97 -22.39
CA THR A 103 16.73 3.17 -22.71
C THR A 103 17.53 3.70 -21.51
N ILE A 104 16.93 4.60 -20.72
CA ILE A 104 17.55 5.12 -19.50
C ILE A 104 17.62 4.03 -18.43
N HIS A 105 16.55 3.26 -18.26
CA HIS A 105 16.51 2.14 -17.33
C HIS A 105 17.59 1.11 -17.65
N HIS A 106 17.68 0.65 -18.90
CA HIS A 106 18.69 -0.32 -19.33
C HIS A 106 20.10 0.22 -19.17
N SER A 107 20.33 1.49 -19.51
CA SER A 107 21.63 2.13 -19.31
C SER A 107 22.02 2.16 -17.83
N ALA A 108 21.07 2.46 -16.93
CA ALA A 108 21.33 2.46 -15.50
C ALA A 108 21.69 1.05 -15.01
N LEU A 109 20.93 0.02 -15.42
CA LEU A 109 21.21 -1.37 -15.01
C LEU A 109 22.60 -1.84 -15.45
N ARG A 110 23.04 -1.47 -16.66
CA ARG A 110 24.39 -1.77 -17.14
C ARG A 110 25.46 -1.10 -16.30
N ILE A 111 25.27 0.18 -15.95
CA ILE A 111 26.21 0.92 -15.10
C ILE A 111 26.27 0.27 -13.71
N CYS A 112 25.13 -0.02 -13.09
CA CYS A 112 25.07 -0.60 -11.75
C CYS A 112 25.65 -2.03 -11.69
N SER A 113 25.49 -2.82 -12.76
CA SER A 113 26.00 -4.20 -12.82
C SER A 113 27.40 -4.33 -13.40
N GLY A 114 27.96 -3.27 -13.99
CA GLY A 114 29.20 -3.36 -14.76
C GLY A 114 29.09 -4.17 -16.07
N ALA A 115 27.87 -4.51 -16.51
CA ALA A 115 27.65 -5.34 -17.67
C ALA A 115 28.04 -4.63 -18.98
N PHE A 116 28.47 -5.41 -19.98
CA PHE A 116 28.78 -4.90 -21.31
C PHE A 116 27.57 -4.19 -21.95
N ARG A 117 27.84 -3.28 -22.88
CA ARG A 117 26.77 -2.58 -23.64
C ARG A 117 25.89 -3.54 -24.44
N THR A 118 26.44 -4.68 -24.84
CA THR A 118 25.78 -5.72 -25.64
C THR A 118 25.03 -6.76 -24.81
N SER A 119 25.15 -6.77 -23.47
CA SER A 119 24.50 -7.81 -22.64
C SER A 119 22.98 -7.81 -22.83
N PRO A 120 22.31 -8.97 -22.88
CA PRO A 120 20.86 -9.03 -23.02
C PRO A 120 20.13 -8.32 -21.87
N VAL A 121 19.04 -7.61 -22.18
CA VAL A 121 18.28 -6.83 -21.20
C VAL A 121 17.59 -7.74 -20.17
N GLU A 122 17.05 -8.88 -20.60
CA GLU A 122 16.38 -9.83 -19.70
C GLU A 122 17.33 -10.35 -18.61
N SER A 123 18.59 -10.63 -18.97
CA SER A 123 19.62 -11.00 -18.00
C SER A 123 19.89 -9.89 -16.99
N LEU A 124 19.85 -8.61 -17.41
CA LEU A 124 20.02 -7.48 -16.50
C LEU A 124 18.88 -7.39 -15.48
N TYR A 125 17.65 -7.68 -15.89
CA TYR A 125 16.50 -7.70 -14.98
C TYR A 125 16.66 -8.74 -13.88
N VAL A 126 17.02 -9.96 -14.26
CA VAL A 126 17.27 -11.06 -13.31
C VAL A 126 18.43 -10.73 -12.40
N ILE A 127 19.59 -10.37 -12.97
CA ILE A 127 20.81 -10.11 -12.19
C ILE A 127 20.57 -8.97 -11.21
N CYS A 128 19.97 -7.84 -11.65
CA CYS A 128 19.72 -6.65 -10.81
C CYS A 128 18.45 -6.70 -9.97
N ASN A 129 17.69 -7.80 -10.02
CA ASN A 129 16.38 -7.93 -9.38
C ASN A 129 15.47 -6.72 -9.67
N GLN A 130 15.38 -6.31 -10.94
CA GLN A 130 14.55 -5.18 -11.37
C GLN A 130 13.51 -5.64 -12.40
N LEU A 131 12.27 -5.16 -12.25
CA LEU A 131 11.22 -5.41 -13.23
C LEU A 131 11.39 -4.50 -14.46
N PRO A 132 11.04 -4.97 -15.67
CA PRO A 132 10.78 -4.11 -16.81
C PRO A 132 9.84 -2.96 -16.46
N LEU A 133 10.09 -1.75 -16.98
CA LEU A 133 9.28 -0.58 -16.60
C LEU A 133 7.80 -0.74 -16.93
N HIS A 134 7.43 -1.51 -17.96
CA HIS A 134 6.01 -1.72 -18.28
C HIS A 134 5.30 -2.54 -17.19
N LEU A 135 5.89 -3.66 -16.74
CA LEU A 135 5.38 -4.45 -15.60
C LEU A 135 5.40 -3.64 -14.30
N ARG A 136 6.47 -2.85 -14.08
CA ARG A 136 6.54 -1.96 -12.92
C ARG A 136 5.39 -0.96 -12.91
N ARG A 137 5.10 -0.30 -14.04
CA ARG A 137 3.98 0.63 -14.15
C ARG A 137 2.64 -0.07 -13.91
N GLN A 138 2.43 -1.28 -14.46
CA GLN A 138 1.23 -2.08 -14.19
C GLN A 138 1.08 -2.40 -12.70
N LYS A 139 2.14 -2.87 -12.04
CA LYS A 139 2.16 -3.13 -10.59
C LYS A 139 1.76 -1.89 -9.79
N ILE A 140 2.41 -0.75 -10.04
CA ILE A 140 2.10 0.48 -9.30
C ILE A 140 0.67 0.95 -9.62
N SER A 141 0.19 0.77 -10.87
CA SER A 141 -1.19 1.07 -11.27
C SER A 141 -2.22 0.25 -10.53
N ALA A 142 -2.01 -1.06 -10.39
CA ALA A 142 -2.86 -1.92 -9.59
C ALA A 142 -2.87 -1.47 -8.11
N LEU A 143 -1.69 -1.22 -7.52
CA LEU A 143 -1.58 -0.76 -6.13
C LEU A 143 -2.30 0.58 -5.89
N TYR A 144 -2.15 1.53 -6.81
CA TYR A 144 -2.83 2.83 -6.70
C TYR A 144 -4.35 2.68 -6.85
N PHE A 145 -4.80 1.81 -7.76
CA PHE A 145 -6.22 1.52 -7.92
C PHE A 145 -6.83 0.91 -6.65
N PHE A 146 -6.18 -0.08 -6.03
CA PHE A 146 -6.61 -0.63 -4.75
C PHE A 146 -6.62 0.41 -3.63
N ARG A 147 -5.62 1.30 -3.58
CA ARG A 147 -5.60 2.42 -2.63
C ARG A 147 -6.79 3.35 -2.85
N VAL A 148 -7.09 3.73 -4.10
CA VAL A 148 -8.26 4.55 -4.44
C VAL A 148 -9.57 3.91 -3.98
N GLN A 149 -9.71 2.59 -4.16
CA GLN A 149 -10.92 1.86 -3.72
C GLN A 149 -11.00 1.71 -2.19
N SER A 150 -9.87 1.66 -1.50
CA SER A 150 -9.84 1.60 -0.03
C SER A 150 -10.31 2.90 0.64
N VAL A 151 -10.24 4.04 -0.05
CA VAL A 151 -10.66 5.33 0.52
C VAL A 151 -12.15 5.58 0.28
N PRO A 152 -12.97 5.72 1.33
CA PRO A 152 -14.37 6.08 1.17
C PRO A 152 -14.51 7.41 0.42
N LYS A 153 -15.44 7.47 -0.56
CA LYS A 153 -15.76 8.69 -1.33
C LYS A 153 -14.57 9.30 -2.07
N HIS A 154 -13.59 8.51 -2.50
CA HIS A 154 -12.47 9.02 -3.29
C HIS A 154 -12.96 9.65 -4.62
N PRO A 155 -12.49 10.84 -5.03
CA PRO A 155 -12.98 11.49 -6.25
C PRO A 155 -12.82 10.63 -7.51
N ILE A 156 -11.69 9.94 -7.65
CA ILE A 156 -11.43 9.04 -8.78
C ILE A 156 -12.37 7.83 -8.80
N SER A 157 -12.84 7.34 -7.64
CA SER A 157 -13.75 6.18 -7.63
C SER A 157 -15.15 6.54 -8.16
N GLN A 158 -15.51 7.83 -8.10
CA GLN A 158 -16.76 8.36 -8.65
C GLN A 158 -16.69 8.58 -10.18
N LEU A 159 -15.48 8.62 -10.76
CA LEU A 159 -15.27 8.80 -12.19
C LEU A 159 -15.50 7.48 -12.94
N THR A 160 -16.77 7.10 -13.06
CA THR A 160 -17.20 5.98 -13.92
C THR A 160 -17.29 6.45 -15.37
N LEU A 161 -16.88 5.58 -16.29
CA LEU A 161 -16.96 5.88 -17.71
C LEU A 161 -18.42 5.69 -18.19
N PRO A 162 -19.09 6.72 -18.75
CA PRO A 162 -20.45 6.56 -19.24
C PRO A 162 -20.55 5.52 -20.36
N VAL A 163 -21.69 4.83 -20.45
CA VAL A 163 -21.95 3.77 -21.44
C VAL A 163 -21.72 4.25 -22.89
N SER A 164 -22.07 5.49 -23.19
CA SER A 164 -21.82 6.10 -24.51
C SER A 164 -20.33 6.16 -24.86
N LEU A 165 -19.48 6.52 -23.90
CA LEU A 165 -18.03 6.53 -24.09
C LEU A 165 -17.48 5.11 -24.21
N HIS A 166 -18.01 4.14 -23.47
CA HIS A 166 -17.60 2.74 -23.61
C HIS A 166 -17.79 2.25 -25.06
N ARG A 167 -18.93 2.56 -25.69
CA ARG A 167 -19.18 2.22 -27.10
C ARG A 167 -18.20 2.91 -28.06
N LEU A 168 -17.86 4.17 -27.80
CA LEU A 168 -16.89 4.91 -28.62
C LEU A 168 -15.48 4.33 -28.52
N TYR A 169 -15.04 3.95 -27.33
CA TYR A 169 -13.74 3.28 -27.14
C TYR A 169 -13.73 1.89 -27.76
N ALA A 170 -14.83 1.12 -27.65
CA ALA A 170 -14.96 -0.17 -28.31
C ALA A 170 -14.88 -0.05 -29.85
N ALA A 171 -15.48 1.00 -30.42
CA ALA A 171 -15.38 1.30 -31.86
C ALA A 171 -13.99 1.81 -32.29
N ARG A 172 -13.15 2.25 -31.35
CA ARG A 172 -11.81 2.80 -31.63
C ARG A 172 -10.74 2.18 -30.70
N PRO A 173 -10.37 0.92 -30.89
CA PRO A 173 -9.43 0.22 -30.01
C PRO A 173 -8.02 0.84 -29.95
N SER A 174 -7.67 1.70 -30.91
CA SER A 174 -6.41 2.46 -30.89
C SER A 174 -6.38 3.60 -29.88
N HIS A 175 -7.54 4.00 -29.33
CA HIS A 175 -7.65 5.02 -28.30
C HIS A 175 -7.32 4.43 -26.93
N ILE A 176 -6.50 5.15 -26.17
CA ILE A 176 -6.04 4.70 -24.86
C ILE A 176 -7.13 4.99 -23.83
N LEU A 177 -7.58 3.93 -23.16
CA LEU A 177 -8.61 4.02 -22.12
C LEU A 177 -8.14 4.88 -20.92
N PRO A 178 -9.08 5.52 -20.20
CA PRO A 178 -8.78 6.19 -18.94
C PRO A 178 -8.19 5.25 -17.89
N PHE A 179 -7.54 5.82 -16.87
CA PHE A 179 -6.81 5.07 -15.85
C PHE A 179 -7.64 3.96 -15.20
N CYS A 180 -8.84 4.25 -14.70
CA CYS A 180 -9.68 3.27 -14.00
C CYS A 180 -10.02 2.06 -14.87
N GLU A 181 -10.34 2.27 -16.16
CA GLU A 181 -10.66 1.20 -17.09
C GLU A 181 -9.42 0.35 -17.43
N ARG A 182 -8.26 0.99 -17.62
CA ARG A 182 -7.00 0.25 -17.80
C ARG A 182 -6.65 -0.58 -16.57
N ALA A 183 -6.85 -0.05 -15.37
CA ALA A 183 -6.60 -0.78 -14.14
C ALA A 183 -7.54 -1.99 -13.99
N LYS A 184 -8.85 -1.83 -14.27
CA LYS A 184 -9.81 -2.94 -14.28
C LYS A 184 -9.42 -4.03 -15.26
N MET A 185 -8.99 -3.68 -16.48
CA MET A 185 -8.52 -4.67 -17.46
C MET A 185 -7.32 -5.46 -16.93
N LEU A 186 -6.32 -4.77 -16.36
CA LEU A 186 -5.14 -5.44 -15.77
C LEU A 186 -5.51 -6.40 -14.65
N LEU A 187 -6.50 -6.06 -13.82
CA LEU A 187 -6.96 -6.91 -12.73
C LEU A 187 -7.80 -8.09 -13.23
N HIS A 188 -8.54 -7.91 -14.32
CA HIS A 188 -9.25 -8.99 -14.99
C HIS A 188 -8.29 -10.04 -15.52
N ASP A 189 -7.20 -9.61 -16.16
CA ASP A 189 -6.17 -10.51 -16.68
C ASP A 189 -5.39 -11.24 -15.56
N SER A 190 -5.51 -10.79 -14.31
CA SER A 190 -4.78 -11.32 -13.14
C SER A 190 -5.68 -12.06 -12.15
N ASP A 191 -6.96 -12.31 -12.46
CA ASP A 191 -7.97 -12.92 -11.56
C ASP A 191 -8.18 -12.17 -10.23
N LEU A 192 -7.90 -10.87 -10.18
CA LEU A 192 -8.00 -10.03 -8.97
C LEU A 192 -9.27 -9.15 -8.92
N ASN A 193 -10.26 -9.42 -9.78
CA ASN A 193 -11.47 -8.60 -9.86
C ASN A 193 -12.42 -8.76 -8.66
N ASN A 194 -12.42 -9.93 -8.03
CA ASN A 194 -13.37 -10.27 -6.96
C ASN A 194 -12.80 -10.07 -5.55
N VAL A 195 -11.70 -9.32 -5.43
CA VAL A 195 -11.07 -9.08 -4.13
C VAL A 195 -11.87 -8.05 -3.35
N THR A 196 -12.28 -8.42 -2.13
CA THR A 196 -12.90 -7.50 -1.19
C THR A 196 -11.83 -6.58 -0.60
N ILE A 197 -11.94 -5.28 -0.87
CA ILE A 197 -10.97 -4.30 -0.40
C ILE A 197 -11.48 -3.67 0.87
N GLN A 198 -10.68 -3.77 1.92
CA GLN A 198 -10.97 -3.14 3.19
C GLN A 198 -10.85 -1.62 3.07
N SER A 199 -11.87 -0.91 3.55
CA SER A 199 -11.80 0.54 3.65
C SER A 199 -10.83 0.99 4.73
N SER A 200 -10.07 2.05 4.41
CA SER A 200 -9.12 2.70 5.29
C SER A 200 -9.41 4.19 5.31
N ASP A 201 -9.52 4.75 6.52
CA ASP A 201 -9.64 6.20 6.71
C ASP A 201 -8.30 6.74 7.23
N PHE A 202 -7.73 7.71 6.50
CA PHE A 202 -6.42 8.30 6.77
C PHE A 202 -6.42 9.21 8.00
N PHE A 203 -7.60 9.60 8.51
CA PHE A 203 -7.74 10.50 9.67
C PHE A 203 -8.42 9.83 10.86
N ARG A 204 -8.24 8.52 11.00
CA ARG A 204 -8.83 7.76 12.11
C ARG A 204 -8.41 8.28 13.48
N PHE A 205 -7.18 8.78 13.59
CA PHE A 205 -6.66 9.46 14.78
C PHE A 205 -6.00 10.77 14.35
N PRO A 206 -6.23 11.88 15.07
CA PRO A 206 -5.47 13.09 14.80
C PRO A 206 -4.01 12.91 15.24
N PRO A 207 -3.04 13.62 14.62
CA PRO A 207 -1.62 13.42 14.91
C PRO A 207 -1.19 13.66 16.37
N TRP A 208 -2.00 14.38 17.14
CA TRP A 208 -1.74 14.71 18.54
C TRP A 208 -2.43 13.77 19.54
N ASP A 209 -3.29 12.87 19.08
CA ASP A 209 -4.04 11.93 19.94
C ASP A 209 -3.84 10.50 19.41
N ILE A 210 -2.60 10.03 19.56
CA ILE A 210 -2.18 8.71 19.09
C ILE A 210 -2.54 7.69 20.19
N PRO A 211 -3.29 6.61 19.86
CA PRO A 211 -3.67 5.61 20.83
C PRO A 211 -2.43 4.89 21.36
N HIS A 212 -2.32 4.80 22.69
CA HIS A 212 -1.28 4.01 23.34
C HIS A 212 -1.81 2.60 23.61
N PHE A 213 -1.20 1.59 22.99
CA PHE A 213 -1.53 0.19 23.23
C PHE A 213 -0.41 -0.50 24.01
N SER A 214 -0.76 -1.14 25.11
CA SER A 214 0.13 -1.99 25.90
C SER A 214 -0.42 -3.42 25.96
N TYR A 215 0.49 -4.38 26.01
CA TYR A 215 0.16 -5.80 26.18
C TYR A 215 1.04 -6.41 27.27
N LEU A 216 0.56 -7.52 27.85
CA LEU A 216 1.30 -8.28 28.85
C LEU A 216 2.09 -9.38 28.16
N ASN A 217 3.40 -9.43 28.42
CA ASN A 217 4.27 -10.51 27.94
C ASN A 217 4.92 -11.24 29.11
N SER A 218 4.14 -12.06 29.82
CA SER A 218 4.63 -12.86 30.95
C SER A 218 5.69 -13.90 30.56
N PHE A 219 5.85 -14.18 29.27
CA PHE A 219 6.86 -15.10 28.73
C PHE A 219 8.14 -14.39 28.31
N SER A 220 8.19 -13.06 28.39
CA SER A 220 9.40 -12.30 28.07
C SER A 220 10.57 -12.72 28.96
N GLY A 221 11.68 -13.09 28.33
CA GLY A 221 12.89 -13.58 29.01
C GLY A 221 13.08 -15.09 29.03
N PHE A 222 12.11 -15.88 28.56
CA PHE A 222 12.26 -17.32 28.36
C PHE A 222 12.50 -17.64 26.89
N ASP A 223 13.62 -18.31 26.60
CA ASP A 223 13.88 -18.77 25.24
C ASP A 223 13.23 -20.13 24.98
N LYS A 224 12.53 -20.25 23.85
CA LYS A 224 11.79 -21.44 23.44
C LYS A 224 12.71 -22.64 23.19
N SER A 225 13.97 -22.39 22.84
CA SER A 225 14.95 -23.46 22.57
C SER A 225 15.53 -24.10 23.84
N SER A 226 15.63 -23.34 24.93
CA SER A 226 16.30 -23.75 26.17
C SER A 226 15.34 -24.04 27.32
N THR A 227 14.13 -23.47 27.30
CA THR A 227 13.17 -23.60 28.38
C THR A 227 12.29 -24.84 28.20
N ALA A 228 12.18 -25.66 29.24
CA ALA A 228 11.33 -26.85 29.19
C ALA A 228 9.84 -26.50 28.96
N PRO A 229 9.08 -27.27 28.16
CA PRO A 229 7.66 -27.01 27.90
C PRO A 229 6.79 -26.90 29.17
N VAL A 230 7.14 -27.66 30.21
CA VAL A 230 6.44 -27.66 31.50
C VAL A 230 6.52 -26.28 32.17
N THR A 231 7.64 -25.57 32.02
CA THR A 231 7.79 -24.22 32.58
C THR A 231 6.81 -23.25 31.93
N PHE A 232 6.61 -23.31 30.61
CA PHE A 232 5.62 -22.49 29.91
C PHE A 232 4.19 -22.81 30.36
N GLN A 233 3.87 -24.08 30.57
CA GLN A 233 2.57 -24.50 31.10
C GLN A 233 2.33 -23.93 32.50
N GLN A 234 3.32 -24.03 33.39
CA GLN A 234 3.22 -23.49 34.75
C GLN A 234 3.04 -21.96 34.76
N LEU A 235 3.81 -21.24 33.95
CA LEU A 235 3.68 -19.79 33.79
C LEU A 235 2.28 -19.41 33.29
N PHE A 236 1.77 -20.12 32.29
CA PHE A 236 0.42 -19.90 31.77
C PHE A 236 -0.66 -20.18 32.82
N HIS A 237 -0.55 -21.28 33.57
CA HIS A 237 -1.48 -21.60 34.65
C HIS A 237 -1.46 -20.56 35.77
N HIS A 238 -0.27 -20.10 36.16
CA HIS A 238 -0.12 -19.02 37.14
C HIS A 238 -0.78 -17.72 36.67
N HIS A 239 -0.52 -17.33 35.43
CA HIS A 239 -1.14 -16.14 34.82
C HIS A 239 -2.66 -16.29 34.71
N ARG A 240 -3.17 -17.46 34.33
CA ARG A 240 -4.61 -17.74 34.26
C ARG A 240 -5.28 -17.67 35.63
N TYR A 241 -4.58 -18.11 36.68
CA TYR A 241 -5.03 -17.99 38.07
C TYR A 241 -5.11 -16.53 38.52
N GLN A 242 -4.09 -15.73 38.19
CA GLN A 242 -4.06 -14.29 38.50
C GLN A 242 -5.21 -13.53 37.84
N TYR A 243 -5.53 -13.87 36.57
CA TYR A 243 -6.65 -13.29 35.82
C TYR A 243 -7.89 -14.20 35.82
N SER A 244 -8.14 -14.92 36.91
CA SER A 244 -9.26 -15.87 37.03
C SER A 244 -10.63 -15.24 36.77
N SER A 245 -10.80 -13.97 37.14
CA SER A 245 -12.02 -13.17 36.92
C SER A 245 -12.22 -12.70 35.47
N PHE A 246 -11.22 -12.86 34.60
CA PHE A 246 -11.30 -12.49 33.19
C PHE A 246 -11.68 -13.72 32.34
N ILE A 247 -12.49 -13.46 31.33
CA ILE A 247 -12.93 -14.48 30.36
C ILE A 247 -11.83 -14.64 29.30
N PRO A 248 -11.27 -15.86 29.16
CA PRO A 248 -10.17 -16.10 28.25
C PRO A 248 -10.69 -16.28 26.83
N ILE A 249 -10.12 -15.57 25.88
CA ILE A 249 -10.38 -15.74 24.45
C ILE A 249 -9.07 -16.05 23.76
N PHE A 250 -9.01 -17.15 23.02
CA PHE A 250 -7.84 -17.58 22.30
C PHE A 250 -8.02 -17.29 20.81
N THR A 251 -6.97 -16.77 20.20
CA THR A 251 -6.95 -16.47 18.77
C THR A 251 -5.81 -17.23 18.12
N ASP A 252 -6.07 -17.76 16.94
CA ASP A 252 -5.06 -18.45 16.14
C ASP A 252 -5.38 -18.25 14.65
N CYS A 253 -4.38 -18.43 13.80
CA CYS A 253 -4.57 -18.41 12.36
C CYS A 253 -3.82 -19.55 11.68
N SER A 254 -4.31 -19.92 10.50
CA SER A 254 -3.66 -20.91 9.66
C SER A 254 -3.59 -20.45 8.22
N LYS A 255 -2.47 -20.79 7.58
CA LYS A 255 -2.27 -20.65 6.15
C LYS A 255 -1.68 -21.92 5.58
N SER A 256 -2.36 -22.47 4.58
CA SER A 256 -1.88 -23.58 3.74
C SER A 256 -2.01 -23.20 2.26
N ASP A 257 -1.60 -24.10 1.36
CA ASP A 257 -1.63 -23.82 -0.08
C ASP A 257 -3.05 -23.51 -0.55
N GLY A 258 -3.24 -22.24 -0.93
CA GLY A 258 -4.54 -21.71 -1.37
C GLY A 258 -5.59 -21.56 -0.27
N HIS A 259 -5.23 -21.63 1.02
CA HIS A 259 -6.19 -21.53 2.11
C HIS A 259 -5.67 -20.67 3.26
N VAL A 260 -6.47 -19.68 3.66
CA VAL A 260 -6.16 -18.82 4.82
C VAL A 260 -7.41 -18.71 5.68
N GLY A 261 -7.26 -18.84 6.99
CA GLY A 261 -8.35 -18.65 7.94
C GLY A 261 -7.84 -18.27 9.33
N CYS A 262 -8.76 -17.79 10.16
CA CYS A 262 -8.50 -17.56 11.57
C CYS A 262 -9.59 -18.17 12.44
N GLY A 263 -9.22 -18.51 13.66
CA GLY A 263 -10.10 -19.07 14.68
C GLY A 263 -10.11 -18.18 15.92
N VAL A 264 -11.27 -18.12 16.56
CA VAL A 264 -11.47 -17.49 17.86
C VAL A 264 -12.18 -18.50 18.76
N VAL A 265 -11.59 -18.81 19.90
CA VAL A 265 -12.13 -19.76 20.87
C VAL A 265 -12.41 -19.01 22.17
N SER A 266 -13.67 -18.96 22.56
CA SER A 266 -14.13 -18.51 23.86
C SER A 266 -14.68 -19.72 24.66
N PRO A 267 -14.99 -19.56 25.96
CA PRO A 267 -15.59 -20.66 26.73
C PRO A 267 -17.01 -21.02 26.26
N SER A 268 -17.70 -20.09 25.61
CA SER A 268 -19.06 -20.32 25.08
C SER A 268 -19.04 -20.90 23.68
N ASP A 269 -18.13 -20.41 22.81
CA ASP A 269 -18.19 -20.64 21.39
C ASP A 269 -16.82 -20.82 20.75
N THR A 270 -16.82 -21.51 19.61
CA THR A 270 -15.65 -21.62 18.72
C THR A 270 -16.03 -21.12 17.34
N LEU A 271 -15.38 -20.06 16.92
CA LEU A 271 -15.65 -19.37 15.68
C LEU A 271 -14.49 -19.55 14.72
N SER A 272 -14.80 -19.72 13.45
CA SER A 272 -13.81 -19.85 12.39
C SER A 272 -14.22 -18.98 11.21
N TYR A 273 -13.25 -18.23 10.68
CA TYR A 273 -13.46 -17.31 9.59
C TYR A 273 -12.56 -17.65 8.42
N ARG A 274 -13.16 -17.75 7.22
CA ARG A 274 -12.44 -17.93 5.97
C ARG A 274 -11.97 -16.59 5.44
N LEU A 275 -10.67 -16.47 5.18
CA LEU A 275 -10.06 -15.27 4.59
C LEU A 275 -9.71 -15.51 3.12
N HIS A 276 -9.46 -14.42 2.40
CA HIS A 276 -9.01 -14.51 1.00
C HIS A 276 -7.61 -15.15 0.93
N ASN A 277 -7.37 -15.97 -0.08
CA ASN A 277 -6.13 -16.75 -0.23
C ASN A 277 -4.86 -15.87 -0.34
N CYS A 278 -5.04 -14.61 -0.75
CA CYS A 278 -3.96 -13.63 -0.85
C CYS A 278 -3.51 -13.07 0.51
N CYS A 279 -4.26 -13.28 1.59
CA CYS A 279 -3.88 -12.79 2.91
C CYS A 279 -2.59 -13.45 3.40
N SER A 280 -1.75 -12.69 4.10
CA SER A 280 -0.60 -13.23 4.82
C SER A 280 -1.05 -13.83 6.16
N VAL A 281 -0.17 -14.64 6.76
CA VAL A 281 -0.35 -15.12 8.15
C VAL A 281 -0.54 -13.93 9.07
N PHE A 282 0.33 -12.93 8.98
CA PHE A 282 0.22 -11.67 9.73
C PHE A 282 -1.14 -10.97 9.60
N THR A 283 -1.69 -10.87 8.40
CA THR A 283 -3.04 -10.31 8.21
C THR A 283 -4.10 -11.18 8.91
N ALA A 284 -3.98 -12.51 8.82
CA ALA A 284 -4.92 -13.42 9.46
C ALA A 284 -4.88 -13.35 10.99
N GLU A 285 -3.70 -13.18 11.60
CA GLU A 285 -3.53 -12.98 13.05
C GLU A 285 -4.21 -11.69 13.51
N LEU A 286 -3.97 -10.57 12.80
CA LEU A 286 -4.66 -9.31 13.09
C LEU A 286 -6.18 -9.45 12.94
N VAL A 287 -6.65 -10.16 11.90
CA VAL A 287 -8.09 -10.39 11.73
C VAL A 287 -8.66 -11.28 12.83
N ALA A 288 -7.91 -12.26 13.33
CA ALA A 288 -8.32 -13.08 14.48
C ALA A 288 -8.57 -12.24 15.73
N ILE A 289 -7.64 -11.33 16.05
CA ILE A 289 -7.79 -10.38 17.16
C ILE A 289 -8.99 -9.45 16.92
N PHE A 290 -9.14 -8.93 15.71
CA PHE A 290 -10.27 -8.08 15.37
C PHE A 290 -11.62 -8.80 15.52
N CYS A 291 -11.73 -10.05 15.05
CA CYS A 291 -12.93 -10.87 15.24
C CYS A 291 -13.20 -11.12 16.72
N ALA A 292 -12.18 -11.44 17.52
CA ALA A 292 -12.35 -11.58 18.97
C ALA A 292 -12.93 -10.33 19.63
N LEU A 293 -12.49 -9.13 19.22
CA LEU A 293 -13.05 -7.88 19.71
C LEU A 293 -14.50 -7.65 19.28
N GLN A 294 -14.86 -8.05 18.06
CA GLN A 294 -16.24 -7.97 17.58
C GLN A 294 -17.19 -8.87 18.38
N GLU A 295 -16.72 -10.05 18.79
CA GLU A 295 -17.50 -10.98 19.63
C GLU A 295 -17.66 -10.48 21.07
N ILE A 296 -16.65 -9.78 21.59
CA ILE A 296 -16.69 -9.18 22.93
C ILE A 296 -17.65 -7.99 22.98
N SER A 297 -17.69 -7.19 21.92
CA SER A 297 -18.42 -5.91 21.88
C SER A 297 -19.90 -5.94 22.30
N PRO A 298 -20.73 -6.92 21.88
CA PRO A 298 -22.13 -6.98 22.30
C PRO A 298 -22.33 -7.53 23.72
N SER A 299 -21.28 -8.07 24.36
CA SER A 299 -21.42 -8.66 25.69
C SER A 299 -21.56 -7.60 26.78
N ASN A 300 -22.39 -7.87 27.79
CA ASN A 300 -22.50 -7.05 29.00
C ASN A 300 -21.31 -7.23 29.96
N GLN A 301 -20.46 -8.22 29.71
CA GLN A 301 -19.26 -8.47 30.51
C GLN A 301 -18.17 -7.46 30.15
N ARG A 302 -17.29 -7.15 31.11
CA ARG A 302 -16.22 -6.15 30.91
C ARG A 302 -14.81 -6.69 31.02
N ASN A 303 -14.65 -7.86 31.63
CA ASN A 303 -13.33 -8.43 31.93
C ASN A 303 -13.01 -9.56 30.97
N PHE A 304 -12.36 -9.23 29.85
CA PHE A 304 -11.89 -10.19 28.86
C PHE A 304 -10.36 -10.16 28.76
N ILE A 305 -9.77 -11.31 28.47
CA ILE A 305 -8.35 -11.42 28.17
C ILE A 305 -8.16 -12.19 26.87
N ILE A 306 -7.55 -11.54 25.88
CA ILE A 306 -7.28 -12.13 24.57
C ILE A 306 -5.84 -12.68 24.58
N TYR A 307 -5.72 -13.97 24.31
CA TYR A 307 -4.46 -14.66 24.11
C TYR A 307 -4.19 -14.82 22.62
N THR A 308 -3.03 -14.35 22.19
CA THR A 308 -2.50 -14.52 20.84
C THR A 308 -1.02 -14.90 20.96
N ASP A 309 -0.56 -15.77 20.07
CA ASP A 309 0.85 -16.12 19.92
C ASP A 309 1.58 -15.25 18.88
N SER A 310 0.86 -14.34 18.22
CA SER A 310 1.45 -13.42 17.25
C SER A 310 2.14 -12.24 17.92
N MET A 311 3.44 -12.40 18.19
CA MET A 311 4.30 -11.29 18.62
C MET A 311 4.29 -10.16 17.60
N SER A 312 4.26 -10.48 16.29
CA SER A 312 4.27 -9.47 15.23
C SER A 312 3.01 -8.60 15.21
N ALA A 313 1.83 -9.17 15.52
CA ALA A 313 0.59 -8.42 15.67
C ALA A 313 0.65 -7.50 16.90
N LEU A 314 1.13 -8.00 18.03
CA LEU A 314 1.26 -7.23 19.28
C LEU A 314 2.25 -6.05 19.14
N GLU A 315 3.43 -6.29 18.55
CA GLU A 315 4.42 -5.24 18.28
C GLU A 315 3.91 -4.19 17.30
N THR A 316 3.13 -4.61 16.30
CA THR A 316 2.51 -3.68 15.36
C THR A 316 1.49 -2.81 16.09
N LEU A 317 0.64 -3.38 16.95
CA LEU A 317 -0.34 -2.63 17.72
C LEU A 317 0.32 -1.66 18.72
N SER A 318 1.44 -2.01 19.33
CA SER A 318 2.14 -1.13 20.28
C SER A 318 2.85 0.05 19.62
N HIS A 319 3.24 -0.06 18.34
CA HIS A 319 3.95 1.00 17.61
C HIS A 319 3.07 1.57 16.51
N TYR A 320 2.36 2.66 16.83
CA TYR A 320 1.53 3.35 15.85
C TYR A 320 2.36 3.93 14.69
N ASP A 321 1.92 3.65 13.46
CA ASP A 321 2.44 4.24 12.21
C ASP A 321 1.25 4.67 11.32
N ILE A 322 1.42 5.77 10.59
CA ILE A 322 0.46 6.24 9.57
C ILE A 322 0.33 5.22 8.43
N GLN A 323 1.35 4.40 8.18
CA GLN A 323 1.36 3.34 7.17
C GLN A 323 1.02 1.95 7.71
N MET A 324 0.54 1.89 8.96
CA MET A 324 0.17 0.63 9.61
C MET A 324 -0.95 -0.11 8.86
N HIS A 325 -1.02 -1.43 9.07
CA HIS A 325 -2.02 -2.28 8.45
C HIS A 325 -3.45 -1.81 8.80
N PRO A 326 -4.39 -1.69 7.83
CA PRO A 326 -5.74 -1.16 8.07
C PRO A 326 -6.56 -1.90 9.14
N VAL A 327 -6.34 -3.22 9.31
CA VAL A 327 -6.96 -4.00 10.39
C VAL A 327 -6.41 -3.60 11.76
N ALA A 328 -5.10 -3.37 11.87
CA ALA A 328 -4.49 -2.94 13.13
C ALA A 328 -5.00 -1.56 13.56
N LEU A 329 -5.18 -0.64 12.61
CA LEU A 329 -5.85 0.64 12.86
C LEU A 329 -7.30 0.47 13.33
N LYS A 330 -8.03 -0.55 12.83
CA LYS A 330 -9.37 -0.88 13.32
C LYS A 330 -9.37 -1.41 14.74
N ILE A 331 -8.42 -2.28 15.07
CA ILE A 331 -8.23 -2.80 16.43
C ILE A 331 -7.95 -1.67 17.42
N LEU A 332 -6.99 -0.80 17.10
CA LEU A 332 -6.67 0.35 17.95
C LEU A 332 -7.89 1.26 18.17
N PHE A 333 -8.65 1.54 17.11
CA PHE A 333 -9.85 2.36 17.23
C PHE A 333 -10.90 1.71 18.14
N PHE A 334 -11.02 0.39 18.08
CA PHE A 334 -11.90 -0.36 18.95
C PHE A 334 -11.51 -0.20 20.42
N PHE A 335 -10.21 -0.32 20.72
CA PHE A 335 -9.68 -0.14 22.07
C PHE A 335 -9.83 1.28 22.61
N THR A 336 -9.80 2.30 21.75
CA THR A 336 -9.88 3.70 22.19
C THR A 336 -11.31 4.20 22.38
N PHE A 337 -12.27 3.74 21.55
CA PHE A 337 -13.60 4.36 21.48
C PHE A 337 -14.78 3.41 21.74
N SER A 338 -14.57 2.10 21.82
CA SER A 338 -15.66 1.11 21.95
C SER A 338 -15.61 0.27 23.23
N LEU A 339 -14.52 0.36 24.00
CA LEU A 339 -14.38 -0.16 25.36
C LEU A 339 -14.32 1.03 26.32
#